data_AF-A0A1S2M8S5-F1
#
_entry.id   AF-A0A1S2M8S5-F1
#
_cell.length_a   1.000
_cell.length_b   1.000
_cell.length_c   1.000
_cell.angle_alpha   90.00
_cell.angle_beta   90.00
_cell.angle_gamma   90.00
#
_symmetry.space_group_name_H-M   'P 1'
#
loop_
_entity.id
_entity.type
_entity.pdbx_description
1 polymer ?
#
loop_
_entity_poly.entity_id
_entity_poly.type
_entity_poly.pdbx_seq_one_letter_code
_entity_poly.pdbx_strand_id
1 'polypeptide(L)'
;MKRLFFVLFGAAFVLGACGGADEPAPAPEQEITGDFDPVRAESAYQLCVNCHGANLQGAPAYPHPITGLTKEEVLAAIEDGPGVMPGNMVRDEEAENLASWIAAQE
;
A
#
# COMPACT_ATOMS: atom_id res chain seq x y z
N MET A 1 -39.67 22.48 -20.36
CA MET A 1 -39.60 21.92 -21.73
C MET A 1 -38.14 22.02 -22.17
N LYS A 2 -37.34 20.96 -22.08
CA LYS A 2 -37.30 19.76 -22.94
C LYS A 2 -36.48 20.03 -24.21
N ARG A 3 -35.24 19.51 -24.16
CA ARG A 3 -34.44 18.92 -25.27
C ARG A 3 -33.92 19.87 -26.35
N LEU A 4 -32.62 19.79 -26.64
CA LEU A 4 -32.15 19.10 -27.85
C LEU A 4 -30.63 18.84 -27.78
N PHE A 5 -30.20 17.57 -27.75
CA PHE A 5 -29.49 16.84 -28.83
C PHE A 5 -27.99 17.22 -28.93
N PHE A 6 -27.07 16.28 -28.63
CA PHE A 6 -26.50 15.27 -29.56
C PHE A 6 -25.81 15.90 -30.77
N VAL A 7 -24.72 15.24 -31.23
CA VAL A 7 -23.92 15.46 -32.48
C VAL A 7 -22.59 16.16 -32.19
N LEU A 8 -21.39 15.66 -32.53
CA LEU A 8 -20.90 14.46 -33.22
C LEU A 8 -19.36 14.50 -33.18
N PHE A 9 -18.71 13.34 -33.42
CA PHE A 9 -17.43 13.16 -34.15
C PHE A 9 -16.18 13.95 -33.66
N GLY A 10 -15.04 13.33 -33.37
CA GLY A 10 -14.48 12.13 -33.97
C GLY A 10 -13.03 12.44 -34.34
N ALA A 11 -12.09 11.73 -33.72
CA ALA A 11 -10.76 11.53 -34.27
C ALA A 11 -10.39 10.08 -33.98
N ALA A 12 -10.62 9.24 -34.99
CA ALA A 12 -10.04 7.92 -35.05
C ALA A 12 -8.51 8.06 -35.14
N PHE A 13 -7.77 7.39 -34.26
CA PHE A 13 -6.39 7.05 -34.52
C PHE A 13 -6.21 5.53 -34.34
N VAL A 14 -6.22 4.88 -35.51
CA VAL A 14 -5.33 3.78 -35.93
C VAL A 14 -5.51 2.41 -35.27
N LEU A 15 -5.91 1.48 -36.16
CA LEU A 15 -5.85 0.04 -36.03
C LEU A 15 -4.43 -0.45 -35.67
N GLY A 16 -4.26 -0.88 -34.43
CA GLY A 16 -3.15 -1.72 -33.96
C GLY A 16 -3.67 -3.12 -33.65
N ALA A 17 -3.05 -4.13 -34.24
CA ALA A 17 -3.42 -5.52 -34.14
C ALA A 17 -3.09 -6.14 -32.76
N CYS A 18 -3.90 -7.13 -32.37
CA CYS A 18 -3.66 -8.17 -31.36
C CYS A 18 -3.69 -7.75 -29.86
N GLY A 19 -4.76 -8.18 -29.18
CA GLY A 19 -4.69 -8.67 -27.80
C GLY A 19 -4.57 -7.62 -26.70
N GLY A 20 -5.69 -6.94 -26.41
CA GLY A 20 -5.80 -6.07 -25.24
C GLY A 20 -5.65 -6.82 -23.92
N ALA A 21 -4.85 -6.23 -23.03
CA ALA A 21 -4.92 -6.42 -21.60
C ALA A 21 -4.68 -5.04 -20.98
N ASP A 22 -5.77 -4.44 -20.49
CA ASP A 22 -5.88 -3.48 -19.40
C ASP A 22 -4.53 -2.97 -18.85
N GLU A 23 -4.16 -1.74 -19.21
CA GLU A 23 -3.18 -0.99 -18.42
C GLU A 23 -3.89 -0.54 -17.14
N PRO A 24 -3.49 -1.01 -15.95
CA PRO A 24 -4.07 -0.51 -14.72
C PRO A 24 -3.72 0.98 -14.62
N ALA A 25 -4.76 1.81 -14.49
CA ALA A 25 -4.56 3.21 -14.11
C ALA A 25 -3.71 3.24 -12.82
N PRO A 26 -2.71 4.13 -12.71
CA PRO A 26 -1.97 4.28 -11.46
C PRO A 26 -2.98 4.56 -10.34
N ALA A 27 -2.95 3.72 -9.30
CA ALA A 27 -3.72 3.96 -8.10
C ALA A 27 -3.32 5.34 -7.56
N PRO A 28 -4.25 6.13 -7.00
CA PRO A 28 -3.89 7.42 -6.44
C PRO A 28 -2.85 7.22 -5.32
N GLU A 29 -1.63 7.72 -5.50
CA GLU A 29 -0.68 7.90 -4.41
C GLU A 29 -1.40 8.69 -3.29
N GLN A 30 -1.68 8.01 -2.19
CA GLN A 30 -2.06 8.69 -0.96
C GLN A 30 -0.78 9.30 -0.41
N GLU A 31 -0.67 10.63 -0.42
CA GLU A 31 0.40 11.31 0.32
C GLU A 31 0.14 11.13 1.81
N ILE A 32 0.71 10.05 2.37
CA ILE A 32 0.78 9.82 3.80
C ILE A 32 1.88 10.78 4.31
N THR A 33 1.46 11.83 5.02
CA THR A 33 2.37 12.85 5.55
C THR A 33 2.70 12.54 7.02
N GLY A 34 3.99 12.49 7.37
CA GLY A 34 4.45 12.25 8.73
C GLY A 34 5.96 12.35 8.90
N ASP A 35 6.45 12.19 10.13
CA ASP A 35 7.89 12.20 10.48
C ASP A 35 8.51 10.83 10.21
N PHE A 36 8.61 10.47 8.92
CA PHE A 36 9.26 9.26 8.40
C PHE A 36 9.64 9.44 6.93
N ASP A 37 10.58 8.63 6.45
CA ASP A 37 10.91 8.47 5.04
C ASP A 37 10.02 7.36 4.43
N PRO A 38 9.03 7.72 3.59
CA PRO A 38 8.10 6.74 3.03
C PRO A 38 8.77 5.76 2.06
N VAL A 39 9.77 6.20 1.29
CA VAL A 39 10.47 5.33 0.34
C VAL A 39 11.25 4.25 1.08
N ARG A 40 11.93 4.63 2.16
CA ARG A 40 12.64 3.66 3.01
C ARG A 40 11.68 2.74 3.75
N ALA A 41 10.57 3.28 4.26
CA ALA A 41 9.56 2.47 4.95
C ALA A 41 8.93 1.43 4.01
N GLU A 42 8.52 1.82 2.81
CA GLU A 42 7.96 0.90 1.82
C GLU A 42 8.95 -0.19 1.39
N SER A 43 10.24 0.16 1.26
CA SER A 43 11.30 -0.81 0.98
C SER A 43 11.48 -1.81 2.13
N ALA A 44 11.46 -1.33 3.38
CA ALA A 44 11.53 -2.18 4.57
C ALA A 44 10.29 -3.08 4.69
N TYR A 45 9.12 -2.54 4.39
CA TYR A 45 7.84 -3.25 4.45
C TYR A 45 7.76 -4.44 3.48
N GLN A 46 8.58 -4.47 2.42
CA GLN A 46 8.64 -5.63 1.50
C GLN A 46 8.91 -6.96 2.21
N LEU A 47 9.60 -6.93 3.35
CA LEU A 47 9.84 -8.12 4.18
C LEU A 47 8.57 -8.64 4.86
N CYS A 48 7.55 -7.80 5.02
CA CYS A 48 6.34 -8.04 5.80
C CYS A 48 5.14 -8.46 4.93
N VAL A 49 5.14 -8.08 3.64
CA VAL A 49 4.01 -8.24 2.70
C VAL A 49 3.45 -9.66 2.62
N ASN A 50 4.30 -10.69 2.73
CA ASN A 50 3.86 -12.08 2.63
C ASN A 50 2.88 -12.49 3.74
N CYS A 51 2.93 -11.81 4.90
CA CYS A 51 2.05 -12.09 6.03
C CYS A 51 1.00 -10.99 6.24
N HIS A 52 1.37 -9.73 6.01
CA HIS A 52 0.51 -8.58 6.31
C HIS A 52 -0.18 -7.98 5.07
N GLY A 53 0.07 -8.54 3.89
CA GLY A 53 -0.48 -8.07 2.62
C GLY A 53 0.20 -6.80 2.11
N ALA A 54 0.06 -6.50 0.81
CA ALA A 54 0.72 -5.34 0.21
C ALA A 54 0.21 -4.00 0.78
N ASN A 55 -1.02 -3.97 1.29
CA ASN A 55 -1.71 -2.78 1.79
C ASN A 55 -2.13 -2.96 3.25
N LEU A 56 -1.34 -3.70 4.05
CA LEU A 56 -1.58 -3.90 5.49
C LEU A 56 -2.91 -4.60 5.85
N GLN A 57 -3.58 -5.21 4.87
CA GLN A 57 -4.90 -5.82 5.03
C GLN A 57 -4.88 -7.26 5.56
N GLY A 58 -3.68 -7.83 5.74
CA GLY A 58 -3.47 -9.24 6.02
C GLY A 58 -3.32 -10.11 4.77
N ALA A 59 -2.88 -11.34 4.98
CA ALA A 59 -2.73 -12.38 3.95
C ALA A 59 -3.68 -13.57 4.23
N PRO A 60 -3.90 -14.52 3.30
CA PRO A 60 -4.80 -15.65 3.52
C PRO A 60 -4.49 -16.48 4.77
N ALA A 61 -3.22 -16.60 5.16
CA ALA A 61 -2.80 -17.29 6.38
C ALA A 61 -2.92 -16.41 7.64
N TYR A 62 -2.91 -15.09 7.49
CA TYR A 62 -2.93 -14.09 8.57
C TYR A 62 -3.88 -12.94 8.19
N PRO A 63 -5.20 -13.15 8.26
CA PRO A 63 -6.19 -12.28 7.59
C PRO A 63 -6.53 -11.01 8.39
N HIS A 64 -5.67 -10.61 9.33
CA HIS A 64 -5.92 -9.47 10.21
C HIS A 64 -5.19 -8.24 9.67
N PRO A 65 -5.87 -7.10 9.49
CA PRO A 65 -5.20 -5.86 9.16
C PRO A 65 -4.32 -5.38 10.32
N ILE A 66 -3.28 -4.62 9.99
CA ILE A 66 -2.36 -4.02 10.97
C ILE A 66 -2.40 -2.49 10.99
N THR A 67 -3.47 -1.90 10.45
CA THR A 67 -3.72 -0.46 10.54
C THR A 67 -4.39 -0.08 11.87
N GLY A 68 -4.32 1.20 12.24
CA GLY A 68 -4.88 1.71 13.50
C GLY A 68 -4.08 1.37 14.76
N LEU A 69 -2.86 0.85 14.61
CA LEU A 69 -1.90 0.66 15.70
C LEU A 69 -1.06 1.92 15.90
N THR A 70 -0.65 2.18 17.14
CA THR A 70 0.31 3.26 17.44
C THR A 70 1.73 2.89 16.99
N LYS A 71 2.59 3.90 16.80
CA LYS A 71 4.01 3.69 16.47
C LYS A 71 4.66 2.74 17.48
N GLU A 72 4.41 2.94 18.77
CA GLU A 72 5.01 2.15 19.85
C GLU A 72 4.56 0.69 19.82
N GLU A 73 3.27 0.43 19.53
CA GLU A 73 2.76 -0.93 19.38
C GLU A 73 3.36 -1.64 18.16
N VAL A 74 3.50 -0.93 17.04
CA VAL A 74 4.11 -1.49 15.82
C VAL A 74 5.60 -1.77 16.05
N LEU A 75 6.33 -0.84 16.67
CA LEU A 75 7.74 -1.02 16.97
C LEU A 75 7.97 -2.23 17.89
N ALA A 76 7.19 -2.33 18.97
CA ALA A 76 7.27 -3.48 19.87
C ALA A 76 6.96 -4.80 19.12
N ALA A 77 5.97 -4.81 18.23
CA ALA A 77 5.68 -6.00 17.43
C ALA A 77 6.82 -6.39 16.48
N ILE A 78 7.48 -5.41 15.87
CA ILE A 78 8.66 -5.60 15.01
C ILE A 78 9.84 -6.17 15.81
N GLU A 79 10.08 -5.67 17.01
CA GLU A 79 11.20 -6.09 17.87
C GLU A 79 10.94 -7.47 18.50
N ASP A 80 9.76 -7.67 19.09
CA ASP A 80 9.45 -8.85 19.89
C ASP A 80 8.93 -10.02 19.06
N GLY A 81 8.27 -9.77 17.93
CA GLY A 81 7.69 -10.81 17.08
C GLY A 81 6.58 -11.62 17.76
N PRO A 82 5.36 -11.07 17.90
CA PRO A 82 4.28 -11.75 18.60
C PRO A 82 3.76 -13.00 17.86
N GLY A 83 3.52 -14.07 18.62
CA GLY A 83 2.93 -15.31 18.13
C GLY A 83 3.84 -16.05 17.16
N VAL A 84 3.53 -15.94 15.87
CA VAL A 84 4.31 -16.56 14.78
C VAL A 84 5.10 -15.54 13.97
N MET A 85 4.96 -14.24 14.29
CA MET A 85 5.72 -13.18 13.63
C MET A 85 7.18 -13.28 14.07
N PRO A 86 8.14 -13.38 13.15
CA PRO A 86 9.55 -13.31 13.52
C PRO A 86 9.88 -11.90 14.03
N GLY A 87 10.51 -11.80 15.19
CA GLY A 87 11.02 -10.53 15.73
C GLY A 87 12.32 -10.11 15.05
N ASN A 88 12.67 -8.83 15.19
CA ASN A 88 13.90 -8.22 14.69
C ASN A 88 14.13 -8.34 13.18
N MET A 89 13.06 -8.39 12.38
CA MET A 89 13.12 -8.44 10.91
C MET A 89 13.73 -7.17 10.30
N VAL A 90 13.46 -6.03 10.95
CA VAL A 90 14.13 -4.74 10.77
C VAL A 90 14.50 -4.21 12.15
N ARG A 91 15.52 -3.36 12.26
CA ARG A 91 16.10 -2.95 13.54
C ARG A 91 16.49 -1.48 13.53
N ASP A 92 16.77 -0.96 14.71
CA ASP A 92 17.30 0.39 14.94
C ASP A 92 16.41 1.47 14.25
N GLU A 93 17.02 2.50 13.66
CA GLU A 93 16.30 3.59 12.99
C GLU A 93 15.34 3.13 11.88
N GLU A 94 15.62 1.99 11.24
CA GLU A 94 14.77 1.46 10.17
C GLU A 94 13.48 0.84 10.72
N ALA A 95 13.54 0.22 11.90
CA ALA A 95 12.36 -0.26 12.61
C ALA A 95 11.49 0.92 13.08
N GLU A 96 12.11 1.98 13.59
CA GLU A 96 11.38 3.20 13.99
C GLU A 96 10.71 3.88 12.80
N ASN A 97 11.41 4.01 11.67
CA ASN A 97 10.87 4.59 10.45
C ASN A 97 9.69 3.78 9.90
N LEU A 98 9.82 2.45 9.86
CA LEU A 98 8.75 1.56 9.43
C LEU A 98 7.54 1.63 10.37
N ALA A 99 7.77 1.65 11.69
CA ALA A 99 6.70 1.74 12.67
C ALA A 99 5.92 3.05 12.55
N SER A 100 6.62 4.18 12.38
CA SER A 100 5.98 5.48 12.14
C SER A 100 5.13 5.47 10.87
N TRP A 101 5.64 4.87 9.79
CA TRP A 101 4.92 4.78 8.52
C TRP A 101 3.66 3.91 8.65
N ILE A 102 3.74 2.70 9.22
CA ILE A 102 2.57 1.82 9.41
C ILE A 102 1.50 2.51 10.28
N ALA A 103 1.90 3.18 11.36
CA ALA A 103 0.98 3.87 12.24
C ALA A 103 0.25 5.06 11.58
N ALA A 104 0.79 5.59 10.48
CA ALA A 104 0.16 6.64 9.69
C ALA A 104 -0.84 6.11 8.65
N GLN A 105 -0.91 4.79 8.45
CA GLN A 105 -1.86 4.15 7.52
C GLN A 105 -3.22 3.91 8.20
N GLU A 106 -4.31 4.11 7.44
CA GLU A 106 -5.70 3.92 7.87
C GLU A 106 -6.26 2.53 7.54
#